data_AF-A0A9W6IWK5-F1
#
_entry.id   AF-A0A9W6IWK5-F1
#
_cell.length_a   1.000
_cell.length_b   1.000
_cell.length_c   1.000
_cell.angle_alpha   90.00
_cell.angle_beta   90.00
_cell.angle_gamma   90.00
#
_symmetry.space_group_name_H-M   'P 1'
#
loop_
_entity.id
_entity.type
_entity.pdbx_description
1 polymer ?
#
loop_
_entity_poly.entity_id
_entity_poly.type
_entity_poly.pdbx_seq_one_letter_code
_entity_poly.pdbx_strand_id
1 'polypeptide(L)'
;MRDIREALARGDWPAVLKDAGKEAAWRQPGVLKIFIRAACEVQDLNGLDRAASFAETASKDWPPQQRFAIVREIARSGAPVPAWRLLSSFPADAGDPAFIREASRIIPYVKDGTTRREIQDALSQKLRRSEATPLERSSAAFPAPGAIPRPPADITIAASSATPQRHVEGLRDAIVEHRKRTQKGSGPAVFERRDVFVSRIGQIWDERGVVYATASREPPNVTREDVPTIDEGFSVAGASRGIYHWLAERVANLSWMFEPGAPRVTVLQSGGAPEFERDTLALAGLSNSPLHVIDEAVFVRRLLIARTGFAGLRYWDRVAPVFEAMKASAREAATAEGVEPNRLLYISRSRAARRIMANEAELEAALRARGYAIVLFEDLPLWRQVFLTTHAEHVISPHGAGLSHILFRSPGTRVTELLPIRDGTYGLRFNYARLSSTLGLDYTAWLEPQVGADDSWRMDIPAFLAHLDARS
;
A
#
# COMPACT_ATOMS: atom_id res chain seq x y z
N MET A 1 0.60 28.79 19.40
CA MET A 1 0.31 27.33 19.33
C MET A 1 -1.13 26.99 19.70
N ARG A 2 -1.73 27.60 20.73
CA ARG A 2 -3.15 27.39 21.07
C ARG A 2 -4.09 27.78 19.93
N ASP A 3 -3.98 29.02 19.45
CA ASP A 3 -4.84 29.57 18.38
C ASP A 3 -4.73 28.74 17.08
N ILE A 4 -3.50 28.35 16.71
CA ILE A 4 -3.23 27.46 15.57
C ILE A 4 -3.96 26.12 15.72
N ARG A 5 -3.95 25.51 16.92
CA ARG A 5 -4.63 24.22 17.17
C ARG A 5 -6.15 24.35 17.11
N GLU A 6 -6.70 25.42 17.65
CA GLU A 6 -8.14 25.68 17.62
C GLU A 6 -8.63 25.96 16.18
N ALA A 7 -7.88 26.74 15.40
CA ALA A 7 -8.17 26.96 13.98
C ALA A 7 -8.04 25.67 13.16
N LEU A 8 -6.99 24.88 13.42
CA LEU A 8 -6.80 23.56 12.80
C LEU A 8 -7.95 22.59 13.08
N ALA A 9 -8.46 22.55 14.32
CA ALA A 9 -9.57 21.66 14.69
C ALA A 9 -10.87 22.01 13.96
N ARG A 10 -11.04 23.28 13.56
CA ARG A 10 -12.18 23.76 12.78
C ARG A 10 -11.96 23.70 11.27
N GLY A 11 -10.74 23.37 10.80
CA GLY A 11 -10.38 23.45 9.38
C GLY A 11 -10.34 24.88 8.85
N ASP A 12 -10.12 25.88 9.71
CA ASP A 12 -10.00 27.29 9.35
C ASP A 12 -8.59 27.57 8.81
N TRP A 13 -8.33 27.08 7.59
CA TRP A 13 -7.01 27.18 6.94
C TRP A 13 -6.49 28.62 6.78
N PRO A 14 -7.33 29.63 6.45
CA PRO A 14 -6.89 31.02 6.42
C PRO A 14 -6.37 31.52 7.78
N ALA A 15 -7.05 31.20 8.89
CA ALA A 15 -6.56 31.55 10.22
C ALA A 15 -5.27 30.81 10.57
N VAL A 16 -5.18 29.51 10.22
CA VAL A 16 -3.94 28.73 10.40
C VAL A 16 -2.78 29.35 9.63
N LEU A 17 -2.98 29.77 8.38
CA LEU A 17 -1.94 30.42 7.58
C LEU A 17 -1.46 31.74 8.18
N LYS A 18 -2.38 32.57 8.67
CA LYS A 18 -2.04 33.84 9.31
C LYS A 18 -1.14 33.62 10.53
N ASP A 19 -1.48 32.65 11.38
CA ASP A 19 -0.77 32.43 12.64
C ASP A 19 0.49 31.58 12.48
N ALA A 20 0.43 30.55 11.64
CA ALA A 20 1.57 29.68 11.34
C ALA A 20 2.54 30.29 10.32
N GLY A 21 2.15 31.33 9.57
CA GLY A 21 2.98 31.99 8.57
C GLY A 21 4.06 32.92 9.10
N LYS A 22 4.18 33.06 10.44
CA LYS A 22 5.25 33.82 11.08
C LYS A 22 6.57 33.04 10.98
N GLU A 23 7.43 33.40 10.04
CA GLU A 23 8.68 32.67 9.73
C GLU A 23 9.59 32.43 10.94
N ALA A 24 9.61 33.34 11.91
CA ALA A 24 10.35 33.17 13.17
C ALA A 24 9.97 31.86 13.91
N ALA A 25 8.74 31.38 13.76
CA ALA A 25 8.25 30.15 14.37
C ALA A 25 8.61 28.88 13.57
N TRP A 26 9.03 29.00 12.31
CA TRP A 26 9.34 27.85 11.43
C TRP A 26 10.61 27.10 11.82
N ARG A 27 11.44 27.67 12.71
CA ARG A 27 12.54 26.93 13.38
C ARG A 27 12.04 25.71 14.15
N GLN A 28 10.76 25.67 14.51
CA GLN A 28 10.10 24.49 15.03
C GLN A 28 9.52 23.68 13.84
N PRO A 29 10.05 22.48 13.53
CA PRO A 29 9.59 21.70 12.37
C PRO A 29 8.08 21.43 12.38
N GLY A 30 7.48 21.29 13.56
CA GLY A 30 6.04 21.10 13.72
C GLY A 30 5.20 22.27 13.18
N VAL A 31 5.64 23.52 13.41
CA VAL A 31 4.94 24.72 12.94
C VAL A 31 5.07 24.85 11.43
N LEU A 32 6.28 24.62 10.89
CA LEU A 32 6.50 24.64 9.45
C LEU A 32 5.63 23.60 8.72
N LYS A 33 5.49 22.39 9.27
CA LYS A 33 4.59 21.37 8.72
C LYS A 33 3.12 21.81 8.72
N ILE A 34 2.68 22.47 9.79
CA ILE A 34 1.31 23.00 9.87
C ILE A 34 1.10 24.07 8.81
N PHE A 35 2.07 24.97 8.62
CA PHE A 35 2.03 25.99 7.58
C PHE A 35 1.97 25.38 6.17
N ILE A 36 2.86 24.43 5.84
CA ILE A 36 2.88 23.73 4.54
C ILE A 36 1.51 23.10 4.25
N ARG A 37 0.91 22.45 5.25
CA ARG A 37 -0.41 21.87 5.10
C ARG A 37 -1.48 22.93 4.85
N ALA A 38 -1.49 24.02 5.63
CA ALA A 38 -2.48 25.08 5.46
C ALA A 38 -2.34 25.79 4.09
N ALA A 39 -1.10 26.02 3.64
CA ALA A 39 -0.81 26.56 2.31
C ALA A 39 -1.34 25.63 1.21
N CYS A 40 -1.18 24.32 1.37
CA CYS A 40 -1.73 23.34 0.45
C CYS A 40 -3.27 23.40 0.39
N GLU A 41 -3.94 23.45 1.55
CA GLU A 41 -5.40 23.40 1.63
C GLU A 41 -6.09 24.63 1.04
N VAL A 42 -5.40 25.78 0.98
CA VAL A 42 -5.87 26.99 0.28
C VAL A 42 -5.22 27.19 -1.10
N GLN A 43 -4.41 26.24 -1.56
CA GLN A 43 -3.68 26.30 -2.83
C GLN A 43 -2.70 27.49 -2.96
N ASP A 44 -2.06 27.91 -1.85
CA ASP A 44 -1.01 28.95 -1.82
C ASP A 44 0.36 28.38 -2.25
N LEU A 45 0.58 28.30 -3.56
CA LEU A 45 1.85 27.84 -4.15
C LEU A 45 3.04 28.71 -3.72
N ASN A 46 2.84 30.02 -3.61
CA ASN A 46 3.89 30.95 -3.16
C ASN A 46 4.27 30.70 -1.70
N GLY A 47 3.31 30.37 -0.84
CA GLY A 47 3.54 29.90 0.52
C GLY A 47 4.40 28.64 0.56
N LEU A 48 4.07 27.63 -0.26
CA LEU A 48 4.86 26.38 -0.35
C LEU A 48 6.31 26.64 -0.80
N ASP A 49 6.51 27.53 -1.77
CA ASP A 49 7.85 27.93 -2.22
C ASP A 49 8.64 28.63 -1.12
N ARG A 50 8.01 29.56 -0.39
CA ARG A 50 8.63 30.22 0.78
C ARG A 50 9.02 29.23 1.86
N ALA A 51 8.16 28.27 2.17
CA ALA A 51 8.45 27.21 3.14
C ALA A 51 9.65 26.35 2.72
N ALA A 52 9.75 26.00 1.43
CA ALA A 52 10.89 25.26 0.90
C ALA A 52 12.20 26.05 1.02
N SER A 53 12.20 27.34 0.64
CA SER A 53 13.37 28.22 0.74
C SER A 53 13.81 28.45 2.18
N PHE A 54 12.87 28.59 3.12
CA PHE A 54 13.22 28.66 4.54
C PHE A 54 13.85 27.34 5.01
N ALA A 55 13.26 26.19 4.66
CA ALA A 55 13.79 24.90 5.08
C ALA A 55 15.21 24.66 4.56
N GLU A 56 15.51 25.04 3.32
CA GLU A 56 16.85 24.93 2.72
C GLU A 56 17.94 25.63 3.56
N THR A 57 17.62 26.79 4.15
CA THR A 57 18.56 27.56 4.96
C THR A 57 18.57 27.14 6.43
N ALA A 58 17.39 26.93 7.03
CA ALA A 58 17.23 26.77 8.47
C ALA A 58 17.31 25.31 8.96
N SER A 59 17.15 24.32 8.07
CA SER A 59 17.13 22.89 8.45
C SER A 59 18.48 22.18 8.36
N LYS A 60 19.56 22.92 8.07
CA LYS A 60 20.93 22.35 7.99
C LYS A 60 21.36 21.63 9.27
N ASP A 61 20.92 22.13 10.42
CA ASP A 61 21.21 21.54 11.74
C ASP A 61 20.19 20.48 12.17
N TRP A 62 19.12 20.26 11.40
CA TRP A 62 18.10 19.27 11.75
C TRP A 62 18.58 17.85 11.43
N PRO A 63 18.19 16.84 12.21
CA PRO A 63 18.45 15.44 11.85
C PRO A 63 17.87 15.11 10.47
N PRO A 64 18.52 14.25 9.65
CA PRO A 64 18.06 13.90 8.31
C PRO A 64 16.58 13.45 8.28
N GLN A 65 16.14 12.72 9.30
CA GLN A 65 14.76 12.26 9.44
C GLN A 65 13.73 13.40 9.46
N GLN A 66 14.07 14.53 10.09
CA GLN A 66 13.21 15.72 10.14
C GLN A 66 13.22 16.46 8.80
N ARG A 67 14.39 16.60 8.16
CA ARG A 67 14.53 17.17 6.81
C ARG A 67 13.67 16.41 5.80
N PHE A 68 13.82 15.08 5.76
CA PHE A 68 13.02 14.22 4.87
C PHE A 68 11.53 14.27 5.18
N ALA A 69 11.14 14.50 6.44
CA ALA A 69 9.74 14.68 6.79
C ALA A 69 9.14 15.97 6.18
N ILE A 70 9.90 17.07 6.13
CA ILE A 70 9.48 18.31 5.44
C ILE A 70 9.41 18.10 3.93
N VAL A 71 10.48 17.56 3.33
CA VAL A 71 10.51 17.24 1.88
C VAL A 71 9.27 16.45 1.49
N ARG A 72 8.93 15.42 2.28
CA ARG A 72 7.76 14.57 2.02
C ARG A 72 6.44 15.33 2.16
N GLU A 73 6.33 16.27 3.10
CA GLU A 73 5.12 17.08 3.26
C GLU A 73 4.94 18.02 2.06
N ILE A 74 5.99 18.72 1.63
CA ILE A 74 5.97 19.60 0.45
C ILE A 74 5.62 18.80 -0.82
N ALA A 75 6.24 17.63 -1.00
CA ALA A 75 5.96 16.76 -2.14
C ALA A 75 4.49 16.31 -2.18
N ARG A 76 3.92 15.96 -1.01
CA ARG A 76 2.50 15.58 -0.89
C ARG A 76 1.57 16.76 -1.15
N SER A 77 2.00 17.97 -0.83
CA SER A 77 1.23 19.20 -1.06
C SER A 77 1.18 19.66 -2.52
N GLY A 78 1.57 18.81 -3.49
CA GLY A 78 1.50 19.14 -4.91
C GLY A 78 2.64 20.04 -5.40
N ALA A 79 3.69 20.21 -4.59
CA ALA A 79 4.88 20.99 -4.94
C ALA A 79 6.12 20.07 -5.10
N PRO A 80 6.15 19.18 -6.12
CA PRO A 80 7.24 18.22 -6.28
C PRO A 80 8.59 18.87 -6.64
N VAL A 81 8.58 19.98 -7.39
CA VAL A 81 9.81 20.72 -7.75
C VAL A 81 10.42 21.40 -6.52
N PRO A 82 9.66 22.16 -5.69
CA PRO A 82 10.18 22.68 -4.43
C PRO A 82 10.64 21.59 -3.46
N ALA A 83 9.95 20.46 -3.42
CA ALA A 83 10.38 19.31 -2.61
C ALA A 83 11.71 18.73 -3.10
N TRP A 84 11.91 18.63 -4.42
CA TRP A 84 13.19 18.19 -4.99
C TRP A 84 14.31 19.17 -4.67
N ARG A 85 14.10 20.48 -4.88
CA ARG A 85 15.09 21.52 -4.54
C ARG A 85 15.54 21.42 -3.08
N LEU A 86 14.58 21.23 -2.17
CA LEU A 86 14.89 21.03 -0.77
C LEU A 86 15.69 19.74 -0.55
N LEU A 87 15.28 18.61 -1.14
CA LEU A 87 15.98 17.34 -1.01
C LEU A 87 17.42 17.43 -1.53
N SER A 88 17.65 18.03 -2.70
CA SER A 88 18.96 18.15 -3.34
C SER A 88 19.88 19.15 -2.64
N SER A 89 19.35 20.06 -1.81
CA SER A 89 20.13 20.96 -0.95
C SER A 89 20.88 20.25 0.19
N PHE A 90 20.65 18.94 0.39
CA PHE A 90 21.29 18.14 1.44
C PHE A 90 22.29 17.12 0.85
N PRO A 91 23.41 17.55 0.23
CA PRO A 91 24.33 16.62 -0.44
C PRO A 91 24.98 15.62 0.53
N ALA A 92 25.15 15.98 1.80
CA ALA A 92 25.64 15.06 2.84
C ALA A 92 24.68 13.88 3.09
N ASP A 93 23.39 14.06 2.84
CA ASP A 93 22.35 13.05 3.04
C ASP A 93 22.16 12.14 1.81
N ALA A 94 22.83 12.43 0.68
CA ALA A 94 22.67 11.68 -0.57
C ALA A 94 23.08 10.19 -0.46
N GLY A 95 23.84 9.82 0.57
CA GLY A 95 24.17 8.43 0.90
C GLY A 95 23.10 7.71 1.74
N ASP A 96 22.13 8.43 2.33
CA ASP A 96 21.07 7.82 3.13
C ASP A 96 20.06 7.10 2.21
N PRO A 97 19.72 5.82 2.45
CA PRO A 97 18.66 5.13 1.72
C PRO A 97 17.31 5.89 1.73
N ALA A 98 17.05 6.75 2.71
CA ALA A 98 15.90 7.65 2.76
C ALA A 98 15.92 8.70 1.64
N PHE A 99 17.08 9.22 1.25
CA PHE A 99 17.21 10.14 0.12
C PHE A 99 16.69 9.49 -1.16
N ILE A 100 17.20 8.29 -1.49
CA ILE A 100 16.77 7.51 -2.66
C ILE A 100 15.26 7.26 -2.63
N ARG A 101 14.72 6.92 -1.44
CA ARG A 101 13.27 6.71 -1.27
C ARG A 101 12.45 7.96 -1.54
N GLU A 102 12.85 9.13 -1.03
CA GLU A 102 12.10 10.37 -1.28
C GLU A 102 12.26 10.84 -2.73
N ALA A 103 13.46 10.77 -3.32
CA ALA A 103 13.68 11.07 -4.74
C ALA A 103 12.79 10.21 -5.66
N SER A 104 12.72 8.89 -5.37
CA SER A 104 11.86 7.94 -6.10
C SER A 104 10.36 8.24 -5.94
N ARG A 105 9.95 8.92 -4.86
CA ARG A 105 8.56 9.34 -4.64
C ARG A 105 8.23 10.66 -5.31
N ILE A 106 9.21 11.54 -5.49
CA ILE A 106 9.01 12.86 -6.11
C ILE A 106 8.90 12.73 -7.64
N ILE A 107 9.81 11.97 -8.27
CA ILE A 107 9.91 11.89 -9.73
C ILE A 107 8.61 11.58 -10.50
N PRO A 108 7.66 10.75 -10.02
CA PRO A 108 6.43 10.49 -10.77
C PRO A 108 5.52 11.72 -10.91
N TYR A 109 5.69 12.73 -10.04
CA TYR A 109 4.86 13.93 -10.00
C TYR A 109 5.52 15.16 -10.65
N VAL A 110 6.80 15.05 -11.02
CA VAL A 110 7.55 16.10 -11.71
C VAL A 110 7.22 16.07 -13.20
N LYS A 111 6.63 17.16 -13.69
CA LYS A 111 6.23 17.33 -15.10
C LYS A 111 7.32 17.98 -15.96
N ASP A 112 8.20 18.78 -15.37
CA ASP A 112 9.26 19.45 -16.10
C ASP A 112 10.40 18.47 -16.43
N GLY A 113 10.98 18.60 -17.63
CA GLY A 113 12.00 17.67 -18.12
C GLY A 113 13.35 17.81 -17.41
N THR A 114 13.67 19.00 -16.93
CA THR A 114 14.96 19.33 -16.31
C THR A 114 15.10 18.70 -14.94
N THR A 115 14.20 19.01 -14.01
CA THR A 115 14.16 18.41 -12.66
C THR A 115 13.96 16.89 -12.75
N ARG A 116 13.17 16.41 -13.72
CA ARG A 116 13.04 14.95 -13.92
C ARG A 116 14.39 14.30 -14.23
N ARG A 117 15.22 14.91 -15.09
CA ARG A 117 16.54 14.41 -15.44
C ARG A 117 17.51 14.48 -14.25
N GLU A 118 17.51 15.59 -13.51
CA GLU A 118 18.31 15.72 -12.28
C GLU A 118 18.02 14.60 -11.27
N ILE A 119 16.74 14.27 -11.06
CA ILE A 119 16.36 13.16 -10.17
C ILE A 119 16.85 11.83 -10.72
N GLN A 120 16.74 11.60 -12.03
CA GLN A 120 17.22 10.37 -12.67
C GLN A 120 18.74 10.20 -12.52
N ASP A 121 19.49 11.27 -12.68
CA ASP A 121 20.95 11.27 -12.55
C ASP A 121 21.37 10.99 -11.09
N ALA A 122 20.69 11.59 -10.11
CA ALA A 122 20.93 11.31 -8.70
C ALA A 122 20.61 9.84 -8.33
N LEU A 123 19.57 9.25 -8.94
CA LEU A 123 19.21 7.85 -8.75
C LEU A 123 20.17 6.89 -9.45
N SER A 124 20.67 7.23 -10.64
CA SER A 124 21.53 6.37 -11.47
C SER A 124 22.95 6.27 -10.93
N GLN A 125 23.51 7.35 -10.38
CA GLN A 125 24.86 7.36 -9.79
C GLN A 125 25.00 6.45 -8.55
N LYS A 126 23.89 6.13 -7.87
CA LYS A 126 23.88 5.38 -6.61
C LYS A 126 23.37 3.95 -6.74
N LEU A 127 22.52 3.68 -7.73
CA LEU A 127 22.12 2.32 -8.07
C LEU A 127 23.07 1.84 -9.17
N ARG A 128 24.12 1.07 -8.82
CA ARG A 128 24.86 0.24 -9.78
C ARG A 128 23.89 -0.80 -10.38
N ARG A 129 23.05 -0.35 -11.31
CA ARG A 129 22.27 -1.22 -12.18
C ARG A 129 23.24 -1.62 -13.28
N SER A 130 23.75 -2.85 -13.22
CA SER A 130 24.28 -3.43 -14.45
C SER A 130 23.15 -3.48 -15.48
N GLU A 131 23.50 -3.66 -16.75
CA GLU A 131 22.56 -4.10 -17.77
C GLU A 131 21.93 -5.42 -17.30
N ALA A 132 20.78 -5.32 -16.62
CA ALA A 132 20.12 -6.48 -16.07
C ALA A 132 19.67 -7.34 -17.25
N THR A 133 20.26 -8.53 -17.38
CA THR A 133 19.83 -9.51 -18.37
C THR A 133 18.32 -9.71 -18.24
N PRO A 134 17.54 -9.83 -19.32
CA PRO A 134 16.10 -10.09 -19.20
C PRO A 134 15.80 -11.34 -18.38
N LEU A 135 14.66 -11.37 -17.67
CA LEU A 135 14.20 -12.58 -16.99
C LEU A 135 13.77 -13.62 -18.01
N GLU A 136 14.27 -14.85 -17.87
CA GLU A 136 13.87 -15.97 -18.72
C GLU A 136 12.50 -16.48 -18.28
N ARG A 137 11.65 -16.83 -19.25
CA ARG A 137 10.34 -17.41 -18.94
C ARG A 137 10.52 -18.86 -18.51
N SER A 138 9.88 -19.24 -17.40
CA SER A 138 9.92 -20.62 -16.93
C SER A 138 8.93 -21.51 -17.69
N SER A 139 9.15 -22.83 -17.64
CA SER A 139 8.15 -23.82 -18.05
C SER A 139 6.97 -23.89 -17.08
N ALA A 140 7.15 -23.48 -15.82
CA ALA A 140 6.05 -23.33 -14.87
C ALA A 140 5.09 -22.22 -15.33
N ALA A 141 3.80 -22.41 -15.11
CA ALA A 141 2.77 -21.48 -15.55
C ALA A 141 1.68 -21.30 -14.49
N PHE A 142 0.98 -20.17 -14.57
CA PHE A 142 -0.24 -19.99 -13.80
C PHE A 142 -1.38 -20.85 -14.40
N PRO A 143 -2.35 -21.27 -13.57
CA PRO A 143 -3.55 -21.97 -14.03
C PRO A 143 -4.33 -21.19 -15.08
N ALA A 144 -5.19 -21.90 -15.81
CA ALA A 144 -6.08 -21.33 -16.82
C ALA A 144 -5.34 -20.41 -17.82
N PRO A 145 -4.43 -20.95 -18.66
CA PRO A 145 -3.68 -20.16 -19.63
C PRO A 145 -4.56 -19.45 -20.66
N GLY A 146 -5.81 -19.89 -20.87
CA GLY A 146 -6.81 -19.22 -21.71
C GLY A 146 -7.62 -18.10 -21.05
N ALA A 147 -7.43 -17.83 -19.75
CA ALA A 147 -8.23 -16.84 -19.02
C ALA A 147 -8.11 -15.44 -19.63
N ILE A 148 -9.24 -14.76 -19.75
CA ILE A 148 -9.37 -13.40 -20.26
C ILE A 148 -9.42 -12.44 -19.06
N PRO A 149 -8.78 -11.26 -19.12
CA PRO A 149 -8.83 -10.32 -18.01
C PRO A 149 -10.25 -9.78 -17.83
N ARG A 150 -10.74 -9.82 -16.58
CA ARG A 150 -12.02 -9.23 -16.22
C ARG A 150 -12.06 -7.72 -16.54
N PRO A 151 -13.18 -7.19 -17.03
CA PRO A 151 -13.34 -5.75 -17.22
C PRO A 151 -13.29 -5.06 -15.85
N PRO A 152 -12.67 -3.88 -15.75
CA PRO A 152 -12.67 -3.13 -14.50
C PRO A 152 -14.10 -2.64 -14.19
N ALA A 153 -14.58 -2.87 -12.97
CA ALA A 153 -15.84 -2.30 -12.51
C ALA A 153 -15.74 -0.78 -12.25
N ASP A 154 -16.89 -0.12 -12.37
CA ASP A 154 -17.10 1.23 -11.88
C ASP A 154 -17.06 1.30 -10.37
N ILE A 155 -16.69 2.47 -9.87
CA ILE A 155 -16.70 2.76 -8.45
C ILE A 155 -17.55 4.01 -8.20
N THR A 156 -18.30 3.96 -7.12
CA THR A 156 -19.10 5.09 -6.65
C THR A 156 -18.24 5.96 -5.74
N ILE A 157 -18.36 7.28 -5.87
CA ILE A 157 -17.74 8.24 -4.97
C ILE A 157 -18.85 9.12 -4.40
N ALA A 158 -18.94 9.15 -3.07
CA ALA A 158 -19.81 10.01 -2.30
C ALA A 158 -18.99 10.73 -1.23
N ALA A 159 -19.49 11.87 -0.74
CA ALA A 159 -18.74 12.69 0.20
C ALA A 159 -19.69 13.43 1.14
N SER A 160 -19.21 13.72 2.36
CA SER A 160 -19.89 14.67 3.24
C SER A 160 -19.88 16.07 2.64
N SER A 161 -20.82 16.92 3.07
CA SER A 161 -20.92 18.32 2.65
C SER A 161 -19.68 19.15 3.00
N ALA A 162 -18.95 18.73 4.04
CA ALA A 162 -17.71 19.35 4.47
C ALA A 162 -16.50 18.99 3.60
N THR A 163 -16.62 18.00 2.71
CA THR A 163 -15.54 17.57 1.83
C THR A 163 -15.41 18.48 0.60
N PRO A 164 -14.26 19.14 0.38
CA PRO A 164 -14.03 19.90 -0.84
C PRO A 164 -14.16 19.07 -2.13
N GLN A 165 -14.87 19.61 -3.12
CA GLN A 165 -15.12 18.95 -4.40
C GLN A 165 -13.84 18.54 -5.16
N ARG A 166 -12.76 19.31 -5.02
CA ARG A 166 -11.44 18.98 -5.62
C ARG A 166 -10.95 17.59 -5.23
N HIS A 167 -11.31 17.10 -4.04
CA HIS A 167 -10.89 15.77 -3.59
C HIS A 167 -11.66 14.65 -4.30
N VAL A 168 -12.95 14.87 -4.58
CA VAL A 168 -13.77 13.97 -5.38
C VAL A 168 -13.19 13.88 -6.80
N GLU A 169 -12.84 15.02 -7.39
CA GLU A 169 -12.21 15.10 -8.72
C GLU A 169 -10.85 14.42 -8.76
N GLY A 170 -9.98 14.68 -7.78
CA GLY A 170 -8.66 14.02 -7.69
C GLY A 170 -8.75 12.50 -7.56
N LEU A 171 -9.76 11.98 -6.84
CA LEU A 171 -10.03 10.55 -6.78
C LEU A 171 -10.52 10.01 -8.12
N ARG A 172 -11.39 10.74 -8.84
CA ARG A 172 -11.83 10.39 -10.20
C ARG A 172 -10.68 10.26 -11.17
N ASP A 173 -9.76 11.22 -11.18
CA ASP A 173 -8.58 11.20 -12.04
C ASP A 173 -7.67 9.99 -11.75
N ALA A 174 -7.50 9.65 -10.47
CA ALA A 174 -6.73 8.48 -10.07
C ALA A 174 -7.33 7.16 -10.58
N ILE A 175 -8.66 7.04 -10.63
CA ILE A 175 -9.36 5.87 -11.21
C ILE A 175 -9.10 5.77 -12.70
N VAL A 176 -9.26 6.87 -13.43
CA VAL A 176 -9.06 6.92 -14.88
C VAL A 176 -7.63 6.52 -15.23
N GLU A 177 -6.65 7.07 -14.51
CA GLU A 177 -5.24 6.74 -14.73
C GLU A 177 -4.93 5.27 -14.38
N HIS A 178 -5.52 4.74 -13.29
CA HIS A 178 -5.37 3.33 -12.94
C HIS A 178 -5.93 2.39 -14.03
N ARG A 179 -7.10 2.70 -14.58
CA ARG A 179 -7.71 1.92 -15.68
C ARG A 179 -6.81 1.89 -16.91
N LYS A 180 -6.30 3.05 -17.32
CA LYS A 180 -5.36 3.15 -18.46
C LYS A 180 -4.13 2.27 -18.26
N ARG A 181 -3.56 2.25 -17.04
CA ARG A 181 -2.38 1.43 -16.73
C ARG A 181 -2.68 -0.07 -16.72
N THR A 182 -3.79 -0.48 -16.14
CA THR A 182 -4.16 -1.90 -16.02
C THR A 182 -4.64 -2.52 -17.34
N GLN A 183 -5.13 -1.72 -18.28
CA GLN A 183 -5.48 -2.18 -19.63
C GLN A 183 -4.25 -2.52 -20.49
N LYS A 184 -3.10 -1.89 -20.22
CA LYS A 184 -1.85 -2.12 -20.95
C LYS A 184 -0.98 -3.23 -20.38
N GLY A 185 -1.32 -3.76 -19.20
CA GLY A 185 -0.48 -4.74 -18.50
C GLY A 185 -0.63 -6.16 -19.04
N SER A 186 0.44 -6.95 -18.97
CA SER A 186 0.42 -8.38 -19.31
C SER A 186 -0.18 -9.22 -18.18
N GLY A 187 -0.69 -10.40 -18.52
CA GLY A 187 -1.14 -11.38 -17.54
C GLY A 187 -0.01 -11.95 -16.68
N PRO A 188 -0.36 -12.70 -15.61
CA PRO A 188 0.61 -13.27 -14.69
C PRO A 188 1.51 -14.29 -15.42
N ALA A 189 2.79 -14.31 -15.04
CA ALA A 189 3.78 -15.20 -15.62
C ALA A 189 4.84 -15.62 -14.60
N VAL A 190 5.41 -16.81 -14.80
CA VAL A 190 6.53 -17.33 -14.03
C VAL A 190 7.80 -17.20 -14.86
N PHE A 191 8.84 -16.71 -14.20
CA PHE A 191 10.18 -16.53 -14.72
C PHE A 191 11.16 -17.34 -13.90
N GLU A 192 12.37 -17.51 -14.41
CA GLU A 192 13.44 -18.18 -13.67
C GLU A 192 14.79 -17.47 -13.76
N ARG A 193 15.62 -17.76 -12.77
CA ARG A 193 17.04 -17.40 -12.68
C ARG A 193 17.82 -18.61 -12.18
N ARG A 194 19.07 -18.69 -12.59
CA ARG A 194 19.99 -19.75 -12.16
C ARG A 194 21.16 -19.15 -11.40
N ASP A 195 21.63 -19.90 -10.42
CA ASP A 195 22.83 -19.62 -9.65
C ASP A 195 22.85 -18.20 -9.08
N VAL A 196 21.84 -17.89 -8.25
CA VAL A 196 21.67 -16.59 -7.63
C VAL A 196 21.58 -16.69 -6.12
N PHE A 197 22.00 -15.64 -5.43
CA PHE A 197 21.71 -15.42 -4.03
C PHE A 197 20.37 -14.72 -3.87
N VAL A 198 19.66 -15.05 -2.79
CA VAL A 198 18.45 -14.36 -2.33
C VAL A 198 18.65 -13.93 -0.89
N SER A 199 18.48 -12.64 -0.61
CA SER A 199 18.57 -12.13 0.77
C SER A 199 17.22 -12.12 1.46
N ARG A 200 17.27 -11.98 2.79
CA ARG A 200 16.09 -11.75 3.63
C ARG A 200 15.24 -10.57 3.18
N ILE A 201 15.82 -9.53 2.57
CA ILE A 201 15.09 -8.35 2.10
C ILE A 201 14.58 -8.48 0.65
N GLY A 202 14.69 -9.67 0.05
CA GLY A 202 14.21 -9.96 -1.30
C GLY A 202 15.13 -9.46 -2.42
N GLN A 203 16.37 -9.06 -2.08
CA GLN A 203 17.39 -8.75 -3.08
C GLN A 203 17.88 -10.04 -3.73
N ILE A 204 18.14 -9.98 -5.04
CA ILE A 204 18.61 -11.11 -5.85
C ILE A 204 19.87 -10.65 -6.58
N TRP A 205 20.97 -11.41 -6.46
CA TRP A 205 22.24 -11.12 -7.13
C TRP A 205 22.99 -12.41 -7.53
N ASP A 206 23.95 -12.31 -8.46
CA ASP A 206 24.83 -13.44 -8.83
C ASP A 206 26.19 -13.39 -8.10
N GLU A 207 27.02 -14.42 -8.30
CA GLU A 207 28.39 -14.52 -7.74
C GLU A 207 29.34 -13.42 -8.22
N ARG A 208 29.00 -12.68 -9.28
CA ARG A 208 29.76 -11.51 -9.75
C ARG A 208 29.35 -10.22 -9.04
N GLY A 209 28.36 -10.28 -8.15
CA GLY A 209 27.80 -9.13 -7.45
C GLY A 209 26.77 -8.34 -8.28
N VAL A 210 26.30 -8.88 -9.41
CA VAL A 210 25.30 -8.23 -10.26
C VAL A 210 23.92 -8.34 -9.62
N VAL A 211 23.29 -7.20 -9.30
CA VAL A 211 21.98 -7.15 -8.63
C VAL A 211 20.81 -7.10 -9.64
N TYR A 212 19.89 -8.06 -9.56
CA TYR A 212 18.71 -8.16 -10.43
C TYR A 212 17.42 -7.61 -9.82
N ALA A 213 17.29 -7.64 -8.49
CA ALA A 213 16.14 -7.10 -7.77
C ALA A 213 16.63 -6.18 -6.64
N THR A 214 16.35 -4.88 -6.71
CA THR A 214 16.90 -3.90 -5.79
C THR A 214 15.99 -3.65 -4.60
N ALA A 215 16.45 -4.02 -3.40
CA ALA A 215 15.91 -3.52 -2.15
C ALA A 215 16.70 -2.28 -1.67
N SER A 216 17.02 -1.32 -2.55
CA SER A 216 17.71 -0.04 -2.23
C SER A 216 18.88 -0.15 -1.22
N ARG A 217 19.62 -1.26 -1.25
CA ARG A 217 20.73 -1.60 -0.35
C ARG A 217 21.76 -2.41 -1.14
N GLU A 218 23.02 -2.35 -0.71
CA GLU A 218 24.07 -3.21 -1.24
C GLU A 218 23.80 -4.67 -0.82
N PRO A 219 24.07 -5.63 -1.71
CA PRO A 219 23.94 -7.05 -1.36
C PRO A 219 24.94 -7.41 -0.24
N PRO A 220 24.59 -8.37 0.63
CA PRO A 220 25.55 -8.96 1.57
C PRO A 220 26.81 -9.46 0.86
N ASN A 221 27.96 -9.32 1.51
CA ASN A 221 29.23 -9.85 1.01
C ASN A 221 29.38 -11.30 1.49
N VAL A 222 28.87 -12.23 0.70
CA VAL A 222 28.85 -13.68 1.00
C VAL A 222 29.26 -14.48 -0.25
N THR A 223 29.91 -15.62 -0.05
CA THR A 223 30.15 -16.63 -1.09
C THR A 223 29.13 -17.76 -0.99
N ARG A 224 29.17 -18.69 -1.95
CA ARG A 224 28.29 -19.86 -1.98
C ARG A 224 28.49 -20.78 -0.77
N GLU A 225 29.72 -20.87 -0.27
CA GLU A 225 30.11 -21.69 0.88
C GLU A 225 29.64 -21.09 2.22
N ASP A 226 29.41 -19.78 2.26
CA ASP A 226 28.99 -19.05 3.47
C ASP A 226 27.50 -19.25 3.80
N VAL A 227 26.70 -19.71 2.84
CA VAL A 227 25.23 -19.73 2.94
C VAL A 227 24.63 -21.08 2.58
N PRO A 228 23.42 -21.42 3.09
CA PRO A 228 22.72 -22.63 2.67
C PRO A 228 22.47 -22.63 1.16
N THR A 229 22.49 -23.81 0.55
CA THR A 229 22.15 -24.01 -0.87
C THR A 229 20.77 -24.64 -1.00
N ILE A 230 19.95 -24.05 -1.87
CA ILE A 230 18.62 -24.55 -2.26
C ILE A 230 18.65 -24.92 -3.74
N ASP A 231 18.24 -26.14 -4.06
CA ASP A 231 18.18 -26.62 -5.45
C ASP A 231 17.15 -25.84 -6.27
N GLU A 232 15.90 -25.87 -5.82
CA GLU A 232 14.80 -25.16 -6.45
C GLU A 232 14.02 -24.36 -5.41
N GLY A 233 13.97 -23.04 -5.62
CA GLY A 233 13.35 -22.10 -4.68
C GLY A 233 12.31 -21.21 -5.34
N PHE A 234 11.29 -20.81 -4.59
CA PHE A 234 10.36 -19.74 -4.94
C PHE A 234 10.37 -18.67 -3.86
N SER A 235 10.76 -17.44 -4.22
CA SER A 235 10.92 -16.37 -3.23
C SER A 235 9.64 -15.61 -2.98
N VAL A 236 9.20 -15.62 -1.71
CA VAL A 236 8.25 -14.66 -1.14
C VAL A 236 8.94 -13.67 -0.19
N ALA A 237 10.28 -13.73 -0.12
CA ALA A 237 11.10 -12.90 0.73
C ALA A 237 11.06 -11.42 0.31
N GLY A 238 11.10 -10.56 1.32
CA GLY A 238 11.11 -9.12 1.17
C GLY A 238 10.53 -8.44 2.40
N ALA A 239 10.94 -7.19 2.66
CA ALA A 239 10.40 -6.42 3.77
C ALA A 239 8.86 -6.39 3.71
N SER A 240 8.21 -6.80 4.81
CA SER A 240 6.74 -6.77 4.88
C SER A 240 6.25 -5.33 4.85
N ARG A 241 5.18 -5.08 4.09
CA ARG A 241 4.53 -3.76 3.99
C ARG A 241 3.09 -3.82 4.52
N GLY A 242 2.79 -4.82 5.34
CA GLY A 242 1.46 -5.11 5.85
C GLY A 242 0.66 -6.05 4.96
N ILE A 243 -0.43 -6.58 5.51
CA ILE A 243 -1.24 -7.66 4.94
C ILE A 243 -1.81 -7.36 3.55
N TYR A 244 -2.10 -6.10 3.23
CA TYR A 244 -2.54 -5.72 1.88
C TYR A 244 -1.51 -6.08 0.80
N HIS A 245 -0.25 -5.65 0.96
CA HIS A 245 0.80 -5.95 -0.02
C HIS A 245 1.14 -7.43 -0.02
N TRP A 246 1.04 -8.10 1.13
CA TRP A 246 1.19 -9.54 1.21
C TRP A 246 0.12 -10.26 0.36
N LEU A 247 -1.17 -10.06 0.65
CA LEU A 247 -2.26 -10.73 -0.06
C LEU A 247 -2.33 -10.35 -1.55
N ALA A 248 -2.33 -9.06 -1.87
CA ALA A 248 -2.54 -8.58 -3.24
C ALA A 248 -1.32 -8.75 -4.15
N GLU A 249 -0.09 -8.67 -3.62
CA GLU A 249 1.13 -8.65 -4.45
C GLU A 249 1.99 -9.91 -4.31
N ARG A 250 1.97 -10.62 -3.17
CA ARG A 250 2.80 -11.81 -2.95
C ARG A 250 2.00 -13.10 -2.97
N VAL A 251 0.88 -13.17 -2.28
CA VAL A 251 0.05 -14.39 -2.22
C VAL A 251 -0.51 -14.74 -3.58
N ALA A 252 -0.98 -13.75 -4.36
CA ALA A 252 -1.41 -13.98 -5.74
C ALA A 252 -0.33 -14.65 -6.61
N ASN A 253 0.96 -14.41 -6.33
CA ASN A 253 2.07 -15.03 -7.06
C ASN A 253 2.27 -16.51 -6.67
N LEU A 254 1.64 -17.03 -5.63
CA LEU A 254 1.72 -18.45 -5.26
C LEU A 254 0.77 -19.32 -6.09
N SER A 255 -0.17 -18.72 -6.82
CA SER A 255 -1.23 -19.47 -7.50
C SER A 255 -0.73 -20.41 -8.60
N TRP A 256 0.47 -20.18 -9.17
CA TRP A 256 1.07 -21.12 -10.12
C TRP A 256 1.41 -22.48 -9.49
N MET A 257 1.60 -22.53 -8.17
CA MET A 257 1.91 -23.77 -7.45
C MET A 257 0.71 -24.73 -7.35
N PHE A 258 -0.49 -24.26 -7.72
CA PHE A 258 -1.72 -25.05 -7.73
C PHE A 258 -2.01 -25.67 -9.11
N GLU A 259 -1.16 -25.42 -10.11
CA GLU A 259 -1.29 -26.05 -11.42
C GLU A 259 -0.88 -27.53 -11.37
N PRO A 260 -1.63 -28.45 -11.99
CA PRO A 260 -1.21 -29.85 -12.10
C PRO A 260 0.19 -29.97 -12.73
N GLY A 261 1.10 -30.66 -12.04
CA GLY A 261 2.49 -30.82 -12.50
C GLY A 261 3.41 -29.63 -12.19
N ALA A 262 2.94 -28.62 -11.45
CA ALA A 262 3.82 -27.59 -10.92
C ALA A 262 4.97 -28.21 -10.09
N PRO A 263 6.23 -27.78 -10.28
CA PRO A 263 7.35 -28.31 -9.51
C PRO A 263 7.18 -28.02 -8.02
N ARG A 264 7.47 -29.03 -7.18
CA ARG A 264 7.55 -28.84 -5.73
C ARG A 264 8.85 -28.14 -5.38
N VAL A 265 8.76 -26.85 -5.09
CA VAL A 265 9.90 -25.99 -4.77
C VAL A 265 9.92 -25.58 -3.29
N THR A 266 11.09 -25.19 -2.80
CA THR A 266 11.23 -24.61 -1.47
C THR A 266 10.74 -23.16 -1.46
N VAL A 267 9.75 -22.84 -0.63
CA VAL A 267 9.30 -21.47 -0.43
C VAL A 267 10.32 -20.73 0.44
N LEU A 268 10.86 -19.62 -0.05
CA LEU A 268 11.85 -18.82 0.66
C LEU A 268 11.16 -17.64 1.33
N GLN A 269 11.14 -17.63 2.66
CA GLN A 269 10.50 -16.58 3.47
C GLN A 269 11.55 -15.77 4.23
N SER A 270 11.28 -14.48 4.44
CA SER A 270 12.16 -13.62 5.25
C SER A 270 12.17 -14.02 6.72
N GLY A 271 13.37 -14.07 7.32
CA GLY A 271 13.54 -14.06 8.78
C GLY A 271 12.83 -12.86 9.41
N GLY A 272 12.11 -13.11 10.50
CA GLY A 272 11.28 -12.10 11.17
C GLY A 272 10.06 -11.66 10.36
N ALA A 273 9.60 -12.44 9.37
CA ALA A 273 8.31 -12.21 8.73
C ALA A 273 7.17 -12.19 9.78
N PRO A 274 6.21 -11.27 9.66
CA PRO A 274 5.02 -11.25 10.52
C PRO A 274 4.28 -12.58 10.49
N GLU A 275 3.63 -12.92 11.61
CA GLU A 275 2.90 -14.17 11.79
C GLU A 275 1.85 -14.42 10.69
N PHE A 276 1.10 -13.38 10.30
CA PHE A 276 0.10 -13.49 9.24
C PHE A 276 0.66 -14.01 7.91
N GLU A 277 1.96 -13.81 7.60
CA GLU A 277 2.56 -14.33 6.37
C GLU A 277 2.68 -15.86 6.45
N ARG A 278 3.10 -16.40 7.60
CA ARG A 278 3.14 -17.85 7.85
C ARG A 278 1.74 -18.45 7.90
N ASP A 279 0.82 -17.81 8.61
CA ASP A 279 -0.58 -18.27 8.70
C ASP A 279 -1.24 -18.31 7.32
N THR A 280 -0.92 -17.36 6.45
CA THR A 280 -1.43 -17.36 5.07
C THR A 280 -0.92 -18.56 4.28
N LEU A 281 0.38 -18.90 4.38
CA LEU A 281 0.95 -20.06 3.69
C LEU A 281 0.34 -21.37 4.20
N ALA A 282 0.14 -21.48 5.52
CA ALA A 282 -0.53 -22.63 6.13
C ALA A 282 -1.99 -22.74 5.68
N LEU A 283 -2.74 -21.63 5.72
CA LEU A 283 -4.15 -21.59 5.32
C LEU A 283 -4.34 -21.89 3.83
N ALA A 284 -3.38 -21.52 2.98
CA ALA A 284 -3.38 -21.87 1.56
C ALA A 284 -3.07 -23.34 1.28
N GLY A 285 -2.74 -24.16 2.29
CA GLY A 285 -2.37 -25.56 2.11
C GLY A 285 -0.96 -25.77 1.53
N LEU A 286 -0.12 -24.73 1.55
CA LEU A 286 1.26 -24.79 1.06
C LEU A 286 2.25 -25.33 2.12
N SER A 287 1.74 -25.85 3.24
CA SER A 287 2.52 -26.58 4.25
C SER A 287 3.23 -27.82 3.68
N ASN A 288 2.74 -28.35 2.57
CA ASN A 288 3.37 -29.48 1.87
C ASN A 288 4.61 -29.06 1.06
N SER A 289 4.84 -27.76 0.80
CA SER A 289 6.09 -27.29 0.23
C SER A 289 7.12 -27.04 1.33
N PRO A 290 8.40 -27.44 1.15
CA PRO A 290 9.44 -27.09 2.12
C PRO A 290 9.50 -25.57 2.29
N LEU A 291 9.58 -25.08 3.53
CA LEU A 291 9.75 -23.67 3.85
C LEU A 291 11.18 -23.46 4.35
N HIS A 292 11.90 -22.50 3.76
CA HIS A 292 13.21 -22.06 4.24
C HIS A 292 13.14 -20.60 4.67
N VAL A 293 13.53 -20.33 5.91
CA VAL A 293 13.59 -18.98 6.48
C VAL A 293 14.98 -18.39 6.22
N ILE A 294 15.04 -17.26 5.53
CA ILE A 294 16.29 -16.57 5.20
C ILE A 294 16.61 -15.54 6.29
N ASP A 295 17.66 -15.76 7.07
CA ASP A 295 18.13 -14.79 8.07
C ASP A 295 18.99 -13.67 7.46
N GLU A 296 19.90 -14.05 6.56
CA GLU A 296 20.75 -13.11 5.82
C GLU A 296 20.62 -13.33 4.32
N ALA A 297 21.16 -14.46 3.84
CA ALA A 297 21.16 -14.84 2.43
C ALA A 297 21.12 -16.37 2.24
N VAL A 298 20.70 -16.80 1.06
CA VAL A 298 20.69 -18.20 0.62
C VAL A 298 21.10 -18.27 -0.83
N PHE A 299 21.86 -19.29 -1.22
CA PHE A 299 22.20 -19.55 -2.62
C PHE A 299 21.15 -20.49 -3.25
N VAL A 300 20.67 -20.16 -4.46
CA VAL A 300 19.60 -20.87 -5.14
C VAL A 300 20.04 -21.25 -6.56
N ARG A 301 20.14 -22.56 -6.84
CA ARG A 301 20.54 -23.07 -8.17
C ARG A 301 19.50 -22.75 -9.24
N ARG A 302 18.21 -22.90 -8.91
CA ARG A 302 17.08 -22.50 -9.76
C ARG A 302 16.04 -21.73 -8.95
N LEU A 303 15.96 -20.43 -9.17
CA LEU A 303 15.01 -19.53 -8.54
C LEU A 303 13.82 -19.25 -9.46
N LEU A 304 12.63 -19.66 -9.06
CA LEU A 304 11.37 -19.28 -9.69
C LEU A 304 10.88 -17.93 -9.15
N ILE A 305 10.41 -17.09 -10.06
CA ILE A 305 9.93 -15.74 -9.77
C ILE A 305 8.62 -15.54 -10.52
N ALA A 306 7.51 -15.47 -9.80
CA ALA A 306 6.21 -15.20 -10.39
C ALA A 306 5.87 -13.71 -10.25
N ARG A 307 5.27 -13.16 -11.30
CA ARG A 307 4.84 -11.75 -11.35
C ARG A 307 3.41 -11.68 -11.80
N THR A 308 2.55 -11.22 -10.91
CA THR A 308 1.15 -10.89 -11.20
C THR A 308 0.99 -9.40 -11.41
N GLY A 309 1.32 -8.60 -10.40
CA GLY A 309 1.00 -7.17 -10.36
C GLY A 309 -0.51 -6.89 -10.43
N PHE A 310 -0.89 -5.62 -10.41
CA PHE A 310 -2.32 -5.25 -10.45
C PHE A 310 -3.02 -5.65 -11.75
N ALA A 311 -2.32 -5.60 -12.89
CA ALA A 311 -2.87 -6.06 -14.16
C ALA A 311 -3.11 -7.57 -14.16
N GLY A 312 -2.22 -8.35 -13.54
CA GLY A 312 -2.38 -9.79 -13.42
C GLY A 312 -3.59 -10.21 -12.58
N LEU A 313 -3.98 -9.43 -11.56
CA LEU A 313 -5.19 -9.71 -10.75
C LEU A 313 -6.49 -9.64 -11.58
N ARG A 314 -6.49 -8.98 -12.74
CA ARG A 314 -7.64 -9.00 -13.66
C ARG A 314 -7.83 -10.38 -14.28
N TYR A 315 -6.77 -11.18 -14.38
CA TYR A 315 -6.83 -12.57 -14.80
C TYR A 315 -7.18 -13.44 -13.59
N TRP A 316 -8.32 -13.15 -12.95
CA TRP A 316 -8.67 -13.74 -11.66
C TRP A 316 -8.60 -15.25 -11.67
N ASP A 317 -9.08 -15.92 -12.71
CA ASP A 317 -9.09 -17.39 -12.78
C ASP A 317 -7.69 -18.00 -12.74
N ARG A 318 -6.65 -17.21 -13.07
CA ARG A 318 -5.24 -17.62 -12.95
C ARG A 318 -4.70 -17.49 -11.52
N VAL A 319 -5.25 -16.58 -10.71
CA VAL A 319 -4.78 -16.29 -9.35
C VAL A 319 -5.75 -16.78 -8.27
N ALA A 320 -6.99 -17.12 -8.63
CA ALA A 320 -8.03 -17.57 -7.73
C ALA A 320 -7.63 -18.83 -6.94
N PRO A 321 -6.96 -19.85 -7.51
CA PRO A 321 -6.70 -21.12 -6.81
C PRO A 321 -6.09 -20.98 -5.41
N VAL A 322 -5.10 -20.10 -5.22
CA VAL A 322 -4.54 -19.87 -3.87
C VAL A 322 -5.55 -19.26 -2.90
N PHE A 323 -6.39 -18.33 -3.36
CA PHE A 323 -7.43 -17.72 -2.54
C PHE A 323 -8.60 -18.68 -2.28
N GLU A 324 -8.96 -19.53 -3.26
CA GLU A 324 -9.97 -20.58 -3.09
C GLU A 324 -9.51 -21.63 -2.07
N ALA A 325 -8.24 -22.03 -2.10
CA ALA A 325 -7.67 -22.92 -1.09
C ALA A 325 -7.75 -22.30 0.32
N MET A 326 -7.38 -21.02 0.46
CA MET A 326 -7.52 -20.32 1.74
C MET A 326 -8.97 -20.25 2.23
N LYS A 327 -9.94 -20.00 1.33
CA LYS A 327 -11.36 -19.98 1.67
C LYS A 327 -11.88 -21.34 2.10
N ALA A 328 -11.42 -22.41 1.45
CA ALA A 328 -11.78 -23.78 1.81
C ALA A 328 -11.29 -24.13 3.22
N SER A 329 -9.99 -23.93 3.49
CA SER A 329 -9.41 -24.15 4.82
C SER A 329 -10.08 -23.29 5.91
N ALA A 330 -10.40 -22.03 5.59
CA ALA A 330 -11.12 -21.14 6.51
C ALA A 330 -12.55 -21.64 6.82
N ARG A 331 -13.24 -22.23 5.84
CA ARG A 331 -14.56 -22.84 6.02
C ARG A 331 -14.50 -24.10 6.88
N GLU A 332 -13.48 -24.93 6.68
CA GLU A 332 -13.26 -26.13 7.51
C GLU A 332 -13.02 -25.76 8.97
N ALA A 333 -12.12 -24.80 9.23
CA ALA A 333 -11.87 -24.28 10.58
C ALA A 333 -13.13 -23.68 11.21
N ALA A 334 -13.90 -22.88 10.45
CA ALA A 334 -15.16 -22.32 10.95
C ALA A 334 -16.20 -23.39 11.29
N THR A 335 -16.28 -24.46 10.49
CA THR A 335 -17.18 -25.59 10.77
C THR A 335 -16.78 -26.33 12.04
N ALA A 336 -15.47 -26.56 12.22
CA ALA A 336 -14.94 -27.20 13.43
C ALA A 336 -15.17 -26.38 14.70
N GLU A 337 -15.12 -25.04 14.60
CA GLU A 337 -15.35 -24.13 15.74
C GLU A 337 -16.81 -23.67 15.90
N GLY A 338 -17.73 -24.12 15.04
CA GLY A 338 -19.14 -23.70 15.09
C GLY A 338 -19.34 -22.19 14.86
N VAL A 339 -18.53 -21.59 13.99
CA VAL A 339 -18.61 -20.16 13.66
C VAL A 339 -19.58 -19.92 12.51
N GLU A 340 -20.64 -19.16 12.80
CA GLU A 340 -21.62 -18.75 11.79
C GLU A 340 -21.18 -17.51 10.99
N PRO A 341 -21.58 -17.40 9.71
CA PRO A 341 -21.27 -16.25 8.87
C PRO A 341 -22.11 -15.01 9.24
N ASN A 342 -21.61 -13.83 8.89
CA ASN A 342 -22.37 -12.57 8.97
C ASN A 342 -22.51 -11.96 7.58
N ARG A 343 -23.74 -11.59 7.19
CA ARG A 343 -24.02 -10.97 5.88
C ARG A 343 -23.61 -9.49 5.84
N LEU A 344 -23.76 -8.77 6.95
CA LEU A 344 -23.40 -7.36 7.08
C LEU A 344 -22.22 -7.24 8.05
N LEU A 345 -21.09 -6.73 7.55
CA LEU A 345 -19.85 -6.70 8.31
C LEU A 345 -19.30 -5.27 8.37
N TYR A 346 -19.01 -4.79 9.58
CA TYR A 346 -18.22 -3.60 9.79
C TYR A 346 -16.87 -3.97 10.40
N ILE A 347 -15.79 -3.67 9.67
CA ILE A 347 -14.42 -3.89 10.15
C ILE A 347 -13.98 -2.63 10.88
N SER A 348 -14.02 -2.68 12.21
CA SER A 348 -13.66 -1.57 13.09
C SER A 348 -12.15 -1.30 13.06
N ARG A 349 -11.81 -0.03 13.25
CA ARG A 349 -10.46 0.51 13.43
C ARG A 349 -10.36 1.35 14.70
N SER A 350 -11.26 1.15 15.66
CA SER A 350 -11.33 1.88 16.93
C SER A 350 -10.04 1.82 17.76
N ARG A 351 -9.20 0.80 17.55
CA ARG A 351 -7.88 0.62 18.20
C ARG A 351 -6.68 0.96 17.30
N ALA A 352 -6.91 1.50 16.11
CA ALA A 352 -5.84 1.83 15.18
C ALA A 352 -5.00 3.03 15.65
N ALA A 353 -3.68 2.93 15.58
CA ALA A 353 -2.77 4.04 15.91
C ALA A 353 -2.71 5.17 14.84
N ARG A 354 -3.44 5.04 13.73
CA ARG A 354 -3.36 5.94 12.57
C ARG A 354 -4.71 6.08 11.88
N ARG A 355 -5.01 7.29 11.42
CA ARG A 355 -6.31 7.71 10.84
C ARG A 355 -7.44 7.41 11.80
N ILE A 356 -7.33 7.92 13.02
CA ILE A 356 -8.27 7.67 14.12
C ILE A 356 -9.57 8.40 13.81
N MET A 357 -10.69 7.68 13.73
CA MET A 357 -12.01 8.29 13.61
C MET A 357 -12.52 8.64 15.00
N ALA A 358 -12.67 9.94 15.28
CA ALA A 358 -13.00 10.45 16.62
C ALA A 358 -14.37 9.99 17.14
N ASN A 359 -15.32 9.70 16.25
CA ASN A 359 -16.68 9.27 16.57
C ASN A 359 -17.02 7.86 16.09
N GLU A 360 -16.03 6.96 16.00
CA GLU A 360 -16.27 5.59 15.52
C GLU A 360 -17.27 4.81 16.40
N ALA A 361 -17.25 5.03 17.72
CA ALA A 361 -18.20 4.39 18.63
C ALA A 361 -19.66 4.75 18.33
N GLU A 362 -19.94 6.00 17.94
CA GLU A 362 -21.27 6.45 17.53
C GLU A 362 -21.71 5.72 16.24
N LEU A 363 -20.78 5.56 15.28
CA LEU A 363 -21.04 4.86 14.02
C LEU A 363 -21.27 3.36 14.26
N GLU A 364 -20.45 2.71 15.08
CA GLU A 364 -20.62 1.30 15.42
C GLU A 364 -21.98 1.03 16.04
N ALA A 365 -22.45 1.90 16.95
CA ALA A 365 -23.78 1.76 17.54
C ALA A 365 -24.89 1.86 16.47
N ALA A 366 -24.78 2.82 15.55
CA ALA A 366 -25.75 3.00 14.47
C ALA A 366 -25.74 1.85 13.45
N LEU A 367 -24.58 1.25 13.19
CA LEU A 367 -24.43 0.08 12.31
C LEU A 367 -24.92 -1.21 12.99
N ARG A 368 -24.68 -1.40 14.29
CA ARG A 368 -25.27 -2.52 15.06
C ARG A 368 -26.80 -2.50 14.98
N ALA A 369 -27.40 -1.31 15.11
CA ALA A 369 -28.85 -1.15 14.96
C ALA A 369 -29.38 -1.51 13.56
N ARG A 370 -28.51 -1.51 12.54
CA ARG A 370 -28.80 -1.93 11.15
C ARG A 370 -28.39 -3.38 10.87
N GLY A 371 -28.06 -4.17 11.90
CA GLY A 371 -27.72 -5.59 11.77
C GLY A 371 -26.28 -5.87 11.35
N TYR A 372 -25.38 -4.88 11.38
CA TYR A 372 -23.97 -5.12 11.10
C TYR A 372 -23.28 -5.80 12.30
N ALA A 373 -22.53 -6.87 12.00
CA ALA A 373 -21.55 -7.40 12.93
C ALA A 373 -20.32 -6.49 12.96
N ILE A 374 -20.00 -5.96 14.14
CA ILE A 374 -18.81 -5.13 14.38
C ILE A 374 -17.66 -6.06 14.75
N VAL A 375 -16.58 -6.05 13.96
CA VAL A 375 -15.42 -6.91 14.19
C VAL A 375 -14.12 -6.13 14.26
N LEU A 376 -13.25 -6.51 15.18
CA LEU A 376 -11.86 -6.07 15.23
C LEU A 376 -10.99 -7.22 14.73
N PHE A 377 -10.43 -7.08 13.53
CA PHE A 377 -9.62 -8.16 12.94
C PHE A 377 -8.36 -8.50 13.73
N GLU A 378 -7.79 -7.52 14.44
CA GLU A 378 -6.65 -7.74 15.34
C GLU A 378 -6.93 -8.71 16.50
N ASP A 379 -8.21 -8.94 16.83
CA ASP A 379 -8.63 -9.91 17.86
C ASP A 379 -8.93 -11.31 17.27
N LEU A 380 -8.83 -11.48 15.95
CA LEU A 380 -9.28 -12.69 15.25
C LEU A 380 -8.12 -13.42 14.57
N PRO A 381 -8.08 -14.75 14.61
CA PRO A 381 -7.13 -15.52 13.81
C PRO A 381 -7.42 -15.32 12.31
N LEU A 382 -6.39 -15.43 11.46
CA LEU A 382 -6.48 -15.13 10.03
C LEU A 382 -7.60 -15.92 9.34
N TRP A 383 -7.75 -17.21 9.63
CA TRP A 383 -8.79 -18.05 9.04
C TRP A 383 -10.20 -17.48 9.31
N ARG A 384 -10.43 -16.89 10.48
CA ARG A 384 -11.72 -16.30 10.86
C ARG A 384 -11.95 -14.97 10.14
N GLN A 385 -10.90 -14.16 9.96
CA GLN A 385 -10.96 -12.94 9.13
C GLN A 385 -11.34 -13.27 7.67
N VAL A 386 -10.72 -14.31 7.11
CA VAL A 386 -11.03 -14.83 5.76
C VAL A 386 -12.49 -15.32 5.72
N PHE A 387 -12.88 -16.20 6.64
CA PHE A 387 -14.22 -16.79 6.68
C PHE A 387 -15.34 -15.74 6.76
N LEU A 388 -15.22 -14.79 7.70
CA LEU A 388 -16.22 -13.73 7.89
C LEU A 388 -16.35 -12.87 6.63
N THR A 389 -15.23 -12.51 6.01
CA THR A 389 -15.26 -11.69 4.79
C THR A 389 -15.83 -12.47 3.61
N THR A 390 -15.48 -13.76 3.45
CA THR A 390 -15.99 -14.63 2.38
C THR A 390 -17.51 -14.83 2.38
N HIS A 391 -18.21 -14.50 3.47
CA HIS A 391 -19.68 -14.60 3.53
C HIS A 391 -20.42 -13.26 3.63
N ALA A 392 -19.69 -12.15 3.86
CA ALA A 392 -20.28 -10.81 3.93
C ALA A 392 -20.81 -10.31 2.57
N GLU A 393 -22.08 -9.96 2.48
CA GLU A 393 -22.70 -9.31 1.32
C GLU A 393 -22.41 -7.82 1.26
N HIS A 394 -22.20 -7.20 2.42
CA HIS A 394 -21.75 -5.83 2.53
C HIS A 394 -20.66 -5.70 3.59
N VAL A 395 -19.51 -5.19 3.16
CA VAL A 395 -18.39 -4.84 4.04
C VAL A 395 -18.27 -3.32 4.12
N ILE A 396 -18.34 -2.78 5.34
CA ILE A 396 -18.05 -1.37 5.63
C ILE A 396 -16.78 -1.31 6.47
N SER A 397 -15.87 -0.39 6.17
CA SER A 397 -14.66 -0.20 6.98
C SER A 397 -14.07 1.17 6.77
N PRO A 398 -13.50 1.81 7.81
CA PRO A 398 -12.60 2.92 7.58
C PRO A 398 -11.31 2.47 6.87
N HIS A 399 -10.65 3.38 6.15
CA HIS A 399 -9.47 3.09 5.34
C HIS A 399 -8.35 2.42 6.15
N GLY A 400 -8.08 1.14 5.87
CA GLY A 400 -7.07 0.39 6.60
C GLY A 400 -6.87 -1.02 6.09
N ALA A 401 -5.80 -1.66 6.56
CA ALA A 401 -5.33 -2.96 6.08
C ALA A 401 -6.36 -4.09 6.17
N GLY A 402 -7.34 -4.00 7.10
CA GLY A 402 -8.42 -4.97 7.20
C GLY A 402 -9.21 -5.15 5.90
N LEU A 403 -9.40 -4.07 5.12
CA LEU A 403 -10.07 -4.13 3.81
C LEU A 403 -9.33 -4.98 2.76
N SER A 404 -8.09 -5.41 2.99
CA SER A 404 -7.44 -6.35 2.05
C SER A 404 -8.19 -7.66 1.89
N HIS A 405 -8.99 -8.04 2.89
CA HIS A 405 -9.79 -9.27 2.86
C HIS A 405 -10.91 -9.24 1.81
N ILE A 406 -11.22 -8.08 1.21
CA ILE A 406 -12.16 -8.05 0.07
C ILE A 406 -11.64 -8.87 -1.14
N LEU A 407 -10.35 -9.25 -1.17
CA LEU A 407 -9.80 -10.23 -2.11
C LEU A 407 -10.54 -11.59 -2.08
N PHE A 408 -11.12 -11.96 -0.94
CA PHE A 408 -11.84 -13.22 -0.80
C PHE A 408 -13.31 -13.14 -1.26
N ARG A 409 -13.73 -12.01 -1.84
CA ARG A 409 -15.10 -11.75 -2.28
C ARG A 409 -15.33 -12.09 -3.74
N SER A 410 -16.57 -12.48 -4.02
CA SER A 410 -17.09 -12.62 -5.38
C SER A 410 -17.48 -11.26 -5.97
N PRO A 411 -17.44 -11.11 -7.32
CA PRO A 411 -17.95 -9.94 -8.01
C PRO A 411 -19.38 -9.57 -7.56
N GLY A 412 -19.69 -8.28 -7.51
CA GLY A 412 -20.99 -7.76 -7.07
C GLY A 412 -21.17 -7.61 -5.55
N THR A 413 -20.21 -8.05 -4.73
CA THR A 413 -20.24 -7.77 -3.27
C THR A 413 -20.19 -6.26 -3.03
N ARG A 414 -21.03 -5.75 -2.12
CA ARG A 414 -21.00 -4.33 -1.72
C ARG A 414 -19.83 -4.06 -0.78
N VAL A 415 -19.05 -3.03 -1.07
CA VAL A 415 -17.96 -2.55 -0.22
C VAL A 415 -18.10 -1.05 -0.04
N THR A 416 -18.23 -0.57 1.20
CA THR A 416 -18.22 0.86 1.49
C THR A 416 -17.00 1.20 2.32
N GLU A 417 -16.08 1.92 1.70
CA GLU A 417 -14.88 2.39 2.38
C GLU A 417 -15.06 3.81 2.89
N LEU A 418 -14.79 4.02 4.18
CA LEU A 418 -14.81 5.34 4.80
C LEU A 418 -13.40 5.94 4.70
N LEU A 419 -13.26 6.91 3.80
CA LEU A 419 -12.00 7.50 3.38
C LEU A 419 -11.82 8.88 4.02
N PRO A 420 -11.01 9.02 5.09
CA PRO A 420 -10.47 10.33 5.41
C PRO A 420 -9.58 10.79 4.25
N ILE A 421 -9.68 12.04 3.84
CA ILE A 421 -8.95 12.59 2.70
C ILE A 421 -8.40 13.98 2.98
N ARG A 422 -7.23 14.24 2.41
CA ARG A 422 -6.56 15.53 2.33
C ARG A 422 -5.64 15.54 1.11
N ASP A 423 -5.13 16.70 0.73
CA ASP A 423 -4.21 16.80 -0.39
C ASP A 423 -2.98 15.87 -0.27
N GLY A 424 -2.58 15.29 -1.40
CA GLY A 424 -1.47 14.34 -1.47
C GLY A 424 -1.76 12.92 -0.96
N THR A 425 -2.96 12.66 -0.44
CA THR A 425 -3.30 11.33 0.12
C THR A 425 -4.10 10.44 -0.81
N TYR A 426 -4.69 10.97 -1.89
CA TYR A 426 -5.57 10.24 -2.80
C TYR A 426 -4.90 8.98 -3.35
N GLY A 427 -3.71 9.12 -3.95
CA GLY A 427 -3.00 7.99 -4.56
C GLY A 427 -2.59 6.91 -3.55
N LEU A 428 -2.34 7.28 -2.29
CA LEU A 428 -1.97 6.36 -1.21
C LEU A 428 -3.18 5.63 -0.61
N ARG A 429 -4.37 6.24 -0.68
CA ARG A 429 -5.61 5.71 -0.09
C ARG A 429 -6.50 5.00 -1.09
N PHE A 430 -6.10 4.95 -2.36
CA PHE A 430 -6.88 4.37 -3.46
C PHE A 430 -6.74 2.84 -3.62
N ASN A 431 -6.04 2.16 -2.72
CA ASN A 431 -5.71 0.74 -2.83
C ASN A 431 -6.94 -0.17 -2.99
N TYR A 432 -7.98 0.02 -2.17
CA TYR A 432 -9.15 -0.86 -2.17
C TYR A 432 -10.15 -0.55 -3.27
N ALA A 433 -10.23 0.71 -3.71
CA ALA A 433 -10.95 1.06 -4.92
C ALA A 433 -10.33 0.43 -6.17
N ARG A 434 -9.00 0.42 -6.30
CA ARG A 434 -8.28 -0.30 -7.38
C ARG A 434 -8.56 -1.79 -7.33
N LEU A 435 -8.48 -2.35 -6.14
CA LEU A 435 -8.74 -3.77 -5.90
C LEU A 435 -10.18 -4.12 -6.27
N SER A 436 -11.15 -3.35 -5.78
CA SER A 436 -12.58 -3.53 -6.07
C SER A 436 -12.91 -3.40 -7.54
N SER A 437 -12.36 -2.39 -8.22
CA SER A 437 -12.49 -2.23 -9.66
C SER A 437 -11.91 -3.44 -10.40
N THR A 438 -10.77 -3.97 -9.96
CA THR A 438 -10.13 -5.16 -10.55
C THR A 438 -10.94 -6.44 -10.33
N LEU A 439 -11.55 -6.60 -9.16
CA LEU A 439 -12.31 -7.79 -8.75
C LEU A 439 -13.78 -7.76 -9.18
N GLY A 440 -14.28 -6.61 -9.63
CA GLY A 440 -15.69 -6.45 -10.01
C GLY A 440 -16.63 -6.26 -8.82
N LEU A 441 -16.18 -5.63 -7.73
CA LEU A 441 -17.00 -5.37 -6.54
C LEU A 441 -17.82 -4.08 -6.70
N ASP A 442 -19.02 -4.00 -6.09
CA ASP A 442 -19.80 -2.76 -5.99
C ASP A 442 -19.22 -1.90 -4.87
N TYR A 443 -18.24 -1.06 -5.24
CA TYR A 443 -17.48 -0.27 -4.29
C TYR A 443 -17.98 1.18 -4.23
N THR A 444 -18.14 1.67 -3.01
CA THR A 444 -18.39 3.08 -2.69
C THR A 444 -17.27 3.63 -1.81
N ALA A 445 -16.63 4.69 -2.29
CA ALA A 445 -15.80 5.57 -1.47
C ALA A 445 -16.69 6.62 -0.80
N TRP A 446 -16.83 6.58 0.53
CA TRP A 446 -17.41 7.68 1.31
C TRP A 446 -16.30 8.57 1.84
N LEU A 447 -16.27 9.83 1.42
CA LEU A 447 -15.20 10.76 1.69
C LEU A 447 -15.53 11.68 2.87
N GLU A 448 -14.56 11.84 3.76
CA GLU A 448 -14.57 12.81 4.86
C GLU A 448 -13.29 13.63 4.87
N PRO A 449 -13.33 14.93 5.18
CA PRO A 449 -12.13 15.73 5.26
C PRO A 449 -11.29 15.28 6.47
N GLN A 450 -10.00 15.07 6.24
CA GLN A 450 -9.04 14.85 7.31
C GLN A 450 -8.51 16.20 7.77
N VAL A 451 -9.17 16.76 8.78
CA VAL A 451 -8.91 18.08 9.35
C VAL A 451 -8.05 17.94 10.63
N GLY A 452 -7.12 18.87 10.89
CA GLY A 452 -6.32 18.88 12.13
C GLY A 452 -4.86 18.40 11.98
N ALA A 453 -3.92 18.88 12.81
CA ALA A 453 -2.47 18.57 12.70
C ALA A 453 -2.11 17.10 12.99
N ASP A 454 -3.00 16.37 13.65
CA ASP A 454 -2.92 14.97 13.99
C ASP A 454 -3.45 14.07 12.85
N ASP A 455 -3.22 12.76 12.99
CA ASP A 455 -3.72 11.76 12.04
C ASP A 455 -5.14 11.29 12.43
N SER A 456 -6.01 12.21 12.84
CA SER A 456 -7.41 11.95 13.21
C SER A 456 -8.38 12.58 12.20
N TRP A 457 -9.67 12.23 12.30
CA TRP A 457 -10.77 12.76 11.49
C TRP A 457 -12.11 12.50 12.19
N ARG A 458 -13.16 13.17 11.74
CA ARG A 458 -14.53 12.96 12.21
C ARG A 458 -15.43 12.69 11.00
N MET A 459 -16.45 11.86 11.21
CA MET A 459 -17.42 11.49 10.18
C MET A 459 -18.76 12.20 10.37
N ASP A 460 -19.38 12.63 9.28
CA ASP A 460 -20.77 13.07 9.23
C ASP A 460 -21.68 11.83 9.20
N ILE A 461 -21.91 11.25 10.38
CA ILE A 461 -22.68 10.01 10.54
C ILE A 461 -24.11 10.16 10.00
N PRO A 462 -24.89 11.22 10.31
CA PRO A 462 -26.22 11.38 9.74
C PRO A 462 -26.25 11.39 8.21
N ALA A 463 -25.34 12.13 7.56
CA ALA A 463 -25.28 12.17 6.10
C ALA A 463 -24.87 10.80 5.52
N PHE A 464 -23.91 10.13 6.14
CA PHE A 464 -23.50 8.79 5.72
C PHE A 464 -24.63 7.77 5.85
N LEU A 465 -25.35 7.76 6.97
CA LEU A 465 -26.44 6.81 7.19
C LEU A 465 -27.57 7.05 6.20
N ALA A 466 -27.90 8.31 5.89
CA ALA A 466 -28.86 8.63 4.82
C ALA A 466 -28.41 8.09 3.45
N HIS A 467 -27.12 8.19 3.13
CA HIS A 467 -26.55 7.60 1.91
C HIS A 467 -26.59 6.07 1.92
N LEU A 468 -26.26 5.44 3.04
CA LEU A 468 -26.27 3.99 3.22
C LEU A 468 -27.70 3.44 3.07
N ASP A 469 -28.67 4.07 3.73
CA ASP A 469 -30.07 3.66 3.74
C ASP A 469 -30.71 3.83 2.36
N ALA A 470 -30.32 4.85 1.58
CA ALA A 470 -30.79 5.05 0.20
C ALA A 470 -30.28 3.99 -0.79
N ARG A 471 -29.25 3.22 -0.42
CA ARG A 471 -28.66 2.15 -1.23
C ARG A 471 -28.95 0.74 -0.68
N SER A 472 -29.74 0.64 0.39
CA SER A 472 -29.97 -0.59 1.16
C SER A 472 -30.74 -1.64 0.40
#